data_AF-A0A920YPW4-F1
#
_entry.id   AF-A0A920YPW4-F1
#
_cell.length_a   1.000
_cell.length_b   1.000
_cell.length_c   1.000
_cell.angle_alpha   90.00
_cell.angle_beta   90.00
_cell.angle_gamma   90.00
#
_symmetry.space_group_name_H-M   'P 1'
#
loop_
_entity.id
_entity.type
_entity.pdbx_description
1 polymer ?
#
loop_
_entity_poly.entity_id
_entity_poly.type
_entity_poly.pdbx_seq_one_letter_code
_entity_poly.pdbx_strand_id
1 'polypeptide(L)'
;MAWQTPKTDWLTNPIKPRSRDFNRIEGNIAFLKDEIETKKSAIVDALNTMNQSATIENSYQELANKIKDISKDANASVSQVLTGRTFYQGGVKRTGTMPNIGALVITPGKTDQSIPMGYHNGLGKVLGVDWKKWASGVISNNPNSGLVVTGLPFKPSAVMIYNSYFSNPYYYVRQILLQAGAGVSHYKIVHTYRLNVNTQTIDQIGGSVLSNGIVVTDDGFSVDEGALMTGTSRTLEWIAFE
;
A
#
# COMPACT_ATOMS: atom_id res chain seq x y z
N MET A 1 34.63 -54.86 7.41
CA MET A 1 35.86 -55.70 7.32
C MET A 1 37.03 -54.83 6.91
N ALA A 2 38.28 -55.24 7.07
CA ALA A 2 39.43 -54.47 6.56
C ALA A 2 39.91 -55.07 5.24
N TRP A 3 40.39 -54.22 4.32
CA TRP A 3 41.03 -54.67 3.09
C TRP A 3 42.24 -55.57 3.40
N GLN A 4 42.36 -56.66 2.65
CA GLN A 4 43.48 -57.60 2.72
C GLN A 4 44.27 -57.58 1.42
N THR A 5 45.60 -57.46 1.49
CA THR A 5 46.46 -57.43 0.30
C THR A 5 46.28 -58.70 -0.57
N PRO A 6 45.83 -58.56 -1.84
CA PRO A 6 45.68 -59.68 -2.75
C PRO A 6 46.99 -60.44 -2.97
N LYS A 7 46.93 -61.75 -3.20
CA LYS A 7 48.09 -62.52 -3.65
C LYS A 7 48.35 -62.17 -5.12
N THR A 8 49.57 -61.76 -5.43
CA THR A 8 50.00 -61.35 -6.78
C THR A 8 51.14 -62.21 -7.32
N ASP A 9 51.77 -63.04 -6.49
CA ASP A 9 52.92 -63.89 -6.79
C ASP A 9 52.53 -65.26 -7.40
N TRP A 10 51.41 -65.35 -8.14
CA TRP A 10 50.88 -66.62 -8.66
C TRP A 10 51.84 -67.37 -9.58
N LEU A 11 52.65 -66.65 -10.36
CA LEU A 11 53.63 -67.23 -11.30
C LEU A 11 54.93 -67.63 -10.59
N THR A 12 55.38 -66.81 -9.64
CA THR A 12 56.62 -67.03 -8.89
C THR A 12 56.44 -67.97 -7.69
N ASN A 13 55.20 -68.23 -7.28
CA ASN A 13 54.82 -69.12 -6.19
C ASN A 13 53.52 -69.90 -6.53
N PRO A 14 53.63 -70.93 -7.41
CA PRO A 14 52.51 -71.60 -8.08
C PRO A 14 51.78 -72.62 -7.19
N ILE A 15 51.51 -72.25 -5.94
CA ILE A 15 50.66 -73.04 -5.04
C ILE A 15 49.21 -72.90 -5.50
N LYS A 16 48.53 -74.04 -5.69
CA LYS A 16 47.09 -74.09 -6.00
C LYS A 16 46.29 -73.24 -4.99
N PRO A 17 45.27 -72.47 -5.44
CA PRO A 17 44.44 -71.66 -4.54
C PRO A 17 43.90 -72.48 -3.36
N ARG A 18 44.00 -71.91 -2.15
CA ARG A 18 43.48 -72.53 -0.91
C ARG A 18 42.30 -71.75 -0.38
N SER A 19 41.60 -72.31 0.61
CA SER A 19 40.50 -71.64 1.32
C SER A 19 40.85 -70.23 1.79
N ARG A 20 42.08 -70.00 2.28
CA ARG A 20 42.57 -68.67 2.66
C ARG A 20 42.53 -67.66 1.50
N ASP A 21 42.88 -68.08 0.29
CA ASP A 21 42.89 -67.19 -0.89
C ASP A 21 41.47 -66.80 -1.29
N PHE A 22 40.53 -67.75 -1.28
CA PHE A 22 39.11 -67.50 -1.53
C PHE A 22 38.48 -66.62 -0.45
N ASN A 23 38.69 -66.92 0.83
CA ASN A 23 38.18 -66.10 1.93
C ASN A 23 38.68 -64.65 1.85
N ARG A 24 39.93 -64.44 1.42
CA ARG A 24 40.47 -63.09 1.20
C ARG A 24 39.75 -62.37 0.06
N ILE A 25 39.50 -63.07 -1.06
CA ILE A 25 38.77 -62.51 -2.20
C ILE A 25 37.35 -62.13 -1.78
N GLU A 26 36.63 -63.04 -1.11
CA GLU A 26 35.28 -62.81 -0.60
C GLU A 26 35.23 -61.65 0.40
N GLY A 27 36.19 -61.59 1.33
CA GLY A 27 36.30 -60.50 2.31
C GLY A 27 36.57 -59.14 1.65
N ASN A 28 37.45 -59.09 0.65
CA ASN A 28 37.69 -57.87 -0.13
C ASN A 28 36.47 -57.46 -0.97
N ILE A 29 35.74 -58.41 -1.56
CA ILE A 29 34.50 -58.13 -2.29
C ILE A 29 33.44 -57.54 -1.34
N ALA A 30 33.28 -58.13 -0.15
CA ALA A 30 32.37 -57.62 0.87
C ALA A 30 32.77 -56.21 1.35
N PHE A 31 34.05 -55.97 1.57
CA PHE A 31 34.58 -54.64 1.90
C PHE A 31 34.27 -53.61 0.81
N LEU A 32 34.52 -53.94 -0.46
CA LEU A 32 34.22 -53.05 -1.58
C LEU A 32 32.72 -52.75 -1.71
N LYS A 33 31.85 -53.75 -1.48
CA LYS A 33 30.41 -53.56 -1.48
C LYS A 33 29.98 -52.60 -0.37
N ASP A 34 30.46 -52.79 0.86
CA ASP A 34 30.15 -51.94 2.02
C ASP A 34 30.57 -50.48 1.80
N GLU A 35 31.78 -50.27 1.28
CA GLU A 35 32.29 -48.95 0.89
C GLU A 35 31.43 -48.27 -0.18
N ILE A 36 30.96 -49.04 -1.18
CA ILE A 36 30.12 -48.53 -2.27
C ILE A 36 28.74 -48.12 -1.75
N GLU A 37 28.09 -48.98 -0.96
CA GLU A 37 26.77 -48.69 -0.38
C GLU A 37 26.83 -47.48 0.56
N THR A 38 27.88 -47.37 1.37
CA THR A 38 28.08 -46.20 2.25
C THR A 38 28.16 -44.90 1.44
N LYS A 39 28.96 -44.89 0.36
CA LYS A 39 29.09 -43.71 -0.54
C LYS A 39 27.79 -43.40 -1.28
N LYS A 40 27.06 -44.43 -1.71
CA LYS A 40 25.77 -44.28 -2.37
C LYS A 40 24.71 -43.74 -1.41
N SER A 41 24.68 -44.20 -0.17
CA SER A 41 23.80 -43.68 0.89
C SER A 41 24.00 -42.19 1.07
N ALA A 42 25.25 -41.71 1.12
CA ALA A 42 25.54 -40.28 1.23
C ALA A 42 24.96 -39.46 0.06
N ILE A 43 24.98 -40.01 -1.17
CA ILE A 43 24.38 -39.36 -2.35
C ILE A 43 22.85 -39.33 -2.23
N VAL A 44 22.25 -40.44 -1.80
CA VAL A 44 20.79 -40.56 -1.60
C VAL A 44 20.31 -39.57 -0.54
N ASP A 45 21.01 -39.44 0.57
CA ASP A 45 20.68 -38.51 1.66
C ASP A 45 20.75 -37.04 1.18
N ALA A 46 21.77 -36.71 0.38
CA ALA A 46 21.90 -35.38 -0.21
C ALA A 46 20.75 -35.07 -1.19
N LEU A 47 20.34 -36.04 -2.01
CA LEU A 47 19.21 -35.89 -2.92
C LEU A 47 17.89 -35.69 -2.17
N ASN A 48 17.63 -36.49 -1.15
CA ASN A 48 16.43 -36.36 -0.32
C ASN A 48 16.38 -34.99 0.40
N THR A 49 17.53 -34.48 0.86
CA THR A 49 17.65 -33.13 1.44
C THR A 49 17.26 -32.03 0.43
N MET A 50 17.54 -32.27 -0.86
CA MET A 50 17.18 -31.39 -1.96
C MET A 50 15.81 -31.71 -2.57
N ASN A 51 14.92 -32.37 -1.80
CA ASN A 51 13.57 -32.74 -2.22
C ASN A 51 13.52 -33.65 -3.45
N GLN A 52 14.60 -34.37 -3.75
CA GLN A 52 14.66 -35.35 -4.82
C GLN A 52 14.61 -36.75 -4.22
N SER A 53 13.40 -37.31 -4.08
CA SER A 53 13.19 -38.64 -3.48
C SER A 53 14.07 -39.69 -4.15
N ALA A 54 14.99 -40.30 -3.39
CA ALA A 54 15.95 -41.28 -3.84
C ALA A 54 16.10 -42.43 -2.82
N THR A 55 16.51 -43.60 -3.30
CA THR A 55 16.80 -44.77 -2.45
C THR A 55 18.12 -45.42 -2.89
N ILE A 56 18.70 -46.25 -2.01
CA ILE A 56 19.90 -47.04 -2.33
C ILE A 56 19.67 -48.06 -3.44
N GLU A 57 18.42 -48.37 -3.79
CA GLU A 57 18.09 -49.27 -4.91
C GLU A 57 18.21 -48.56 -6.27
N ASN A 58 18.17 -47.22 -6.30
CA ASN A 58 18.31 -46.47 -7.55
C ASN A 58 19.67 -46.73 -8.20
N SER A 59 19.69 -46.93 -9.51
CA SER A 59 20.93 -46.99 -10.29
C SER A 59 21.68 -45.66 -10.24
N TYR A 60 22.99 -45.67 -10.48
CA TYR A 60 23.78 -44.43 -10.59
C TYR A 60 23.25 -43.48 -11.67
N GLN A 61 22.67 -44.02 -12.74
CA GLN A 61 22.06 -43.21 -13.80
C GLN A 61 20.80 -42.50 -13.31
N GLU A 62 19.96 -43.17 -12.52
CA GLU A 62 18.77 -42.56 -11.92
C GLU A 62 19.14 -41.49 -10.89
N LEU A 63 20.13 -41.78 -10.03
CA LEU A 63 20.66 -40.79 -9.08
C LEU A 63 21.21 -39.56 -9.83
N ALA A 64 21.98 -39.77 -10.91
CA ALA A 64 22.49 -38.67 -11.74
C ALA A 64 21.37 -37.84 -12.39
N ASN A 65 20.27 -38.46 -12.81
CA ASN A 65 19.11 -37.75 -13.33
C ASN A 65 18.42 -36.93 -12.23
N LYS A 66 18.24 -37.50 -11.03
CA LYS A 66 17.69 -36.78 -9.87
C LYS A 66 18.54 -35.57 -9.48
N ILE A 67 19.88 -35.67 -9.58
CA ILE A 67 20.77 -34.51 -9.36
C ILE A 67 20.45 -33.38 -10.34
N LYS A 68 20.16 -33.69 -11.62
CA LYS A 68 19.77 -32.68 -12.61
C LYS A 68 18.40 -32.07 -12.33
N ASP A 69 17.54 -32.81 -11.62
CA ASP A 69 16.16 -32.43 -11.32
C ASP A 69 16.03 -31.54 -10.08
N ILE A 70 17.09 -31.36 -9.27
CA ILE A 70 17.15 -30.53 -8.05
C ILE A 70 16.55 -29.12 -8.21
N SER A 71 16.60 -28.54 -9.41
CA SER A 71 16.09 -27.18 -9.67
C SER A 71 14.81 -27.13 -10.52
N LYS A 72 14.17 -28.29 -10.77
CA LYS A 72 12.96 -28.35 -11.61
C LYS A 72 11.70 -27.97 -10.86
N ASP A 73 11.69 -28.06 -9.53
CA ASP A 73 10.60 -27.60 -8.67
C ASP A 73 10.73 -26.11 -8.29
N ALA A 74 11.83 -25.44 -8.71
CA ALA A 74 12.01 -23.99 -8.53
C ALA A 74 11.02 -23.19 -9.40
N ASN A 75 10.21 -22.35 -8.77
CA ASN A 75 9.13 -21.59 -9.42
C ASN A 75 9.45 -20.10 -9.66
N ALA A 76 10.61 -19.61 -9.22
CA ALA A 76 11.01 -18.21 -9.44
C ALA A 76 11.26 -17.93 -10.93
N SER A 77 10.72 -16.82 -11.44
CA SER A 77 11.02 -16.31 -12.78
C SER A 77 12.16 -15.28 -12.75
N VAL A 78 12.74 -14.96 -13.92
CA VAL A 78 13.74 -13.89 -14.02
C VAL A 78 13.18 -12.53 -13.58
N SER A 79 11.88 -12.27 -13.77
CA SER A 79 11.23 -11.03 -13.35
C SER A 79 10.96 -10.94 -11.85
N GLN A 80 11.14 -12.03 -11.10
CA GLN A 80 10.97 -12.10 -9.64
C GLN A 80 12.31 -12.05 -8.89
N VAL A 81 13.44 -12.09 -9.61
CA VAL A 81 14.79 -12.06 -9.03
C VAL A 81 15.46 -10.75 -9.38
N LEU A 82 16.11 -10.11 -8.40
CA LEU A 82 16.79 -8.83 -8.58
C LEU A 82 17.79 -8.84 -9.73
N THR A 83 17.88 -7.72 -10.44
CA THR A 83 18.84 -7.50 -11.53
C THR A 83 20.26 -7.82 -11.07
N GLY A 84 20.97 -8.62 -11.87
CA GLY A 84 22.34 -9.05 -11.58
C GLY A 84 22.47 -10.20 -10.57
N ARG A 85 21.38 -10.62 -9.91
CA ARG A 85 21.38 -11.85 -9.09
C ARG A 85 21.12 -13.06 -9.96
N THR A 86 21.75 -14.18 -9.63
CA THR A 86 21.60 -15.44 -10.39
C THR A 86 20.92 -16.53 -9.57
N PHE A 87 20.21 -17.42 -10.24
CA PHE A 87 19.57 -18.59 -9.64
C PHE A 87 19.54 -19.74 -10.64
N TYR A 88 19.23 -20.96 -10.19
CA TYR A 88 19.03 -22.11 -11.06
C TYR A 88 17.54 -22.45 -11.14
N GLN A 89 17.06 -22.71 -12.34
CA GLN A 89 15.70 -23.22 -12.60
C GLN A 89 15.72 -24.13 -13.81
N GLY A 90 15.13 -25.32 -13.67
CA GLY A 90 15.05 -26.31 -14.74
C GLY A 90 16.43 -26.78 -15.23
N GLY A 91 17.43 -26.82 -14.34
CA GLY A 91 18.80 -27.21 -14.65
C GLY A 91 19.65 -26.12 -15.29
N VAL A 92 19.13 -24.90 -15.45
CA VAL A 92 19.80 -23.80 -16.14
C VAL A 92 20.06 -22.64 -15.19
N LYS A 93 21.29 -22.10 -15.21
CA LYS A 93 21.62 -20.86 -14.50
C LYS A 93 20.99 -19.68 -15.23
N ARG A 94 20.21 -18.88 -14.50
CA ARG A 94 19.50 -17.70 -14.99
C ARG A 94 19.91 -16.45 -14.21
N THR A 95 19.70 -15.29 -14.80
CA THR A 95 19.97 -13.99 -14.18
C THR A 95 18.64 -13.23 -14.04
N GLY A 96 18.42 -12.66 -12.87
CA GLY A 96 17.24 -11.84 -12.57
C GLY A 96 17.22 -10.54 -13.34
N THR A 97 16.01 -10.01 -13.53
CA THR A 97 15.71 -8.77 -14.26
C THR A 97 14.82 -7.83 -13.45
N MET A 98 14.47 -8.17 -12.19
CA MET A 98 13.65 -7.32 -11.34
C MET A 98 14.43 -6.04 -10.96
N PRO A 99 13.91 -4.84 -11.28
CA PRO A 99 14.53 -3.60 -10.86
C PRO A 99 14.47 -3.44 -9.33
N ASN A 100 15.49 -2.78 -8.75
CA ASN A 100 15.44 -2.32 -7.37
C ASN A 100 14.95 -0.86 -7.35
N ILE A 101 13.73 -0.63 -6.88
CA ILE A 101 13.14 0.72 -6.77
C ILE A 101 13.58 1.39 -5.46
N GLY A 102 13.85 0.61 -4.41
CA GLY A 102 14.22 1.12 -3.11
C GLY A 102 13.05 1.79 -2.40
N ALA A 103 13.26 3.00 -1.88
CA ALA A 103 12.27 3.76 -1.13
C ALA A 103 11.55 4.75 -2.06
N LEU A 104 10.34 4.42 -2.49
CA LEU A 104 9.52 5.31 -3.31
C LEU A 104 8.66 6.23 -2.43
N VAL A 105 8.78 7.55 -2.62
CA VAL A 105 7.92 8.53 -1.96
C VAL A 105 6.96 9.13 -2.99
N ILE A 106 5.66 9.05 -2.71
CA ILE A 106 4.59 9.57 -3.58
C ILE A 106 3.92 10.74 -2.88
N THR A 107 3.80 11.88 -3.56
CA THR A 107 2.95 12.99 -3.09
C THR A 107 1.60 12.87 -3.79
N PRO A 108 0.48 12.65 -3.07
CA PRO A 108 -0.83 12.53 -3.70
C PRO A 108 -1.20 13.74 -4.57
N GLY A 109 -1.89 13.46 -5.67
CA GLY A 109 -2.38 14.45 -6.62
C GLY A 109 -3.80 14.09 -7.07
N LYS A 110 -4.37 14.88 -7.97
CA LYS A 110 -5.74 14.67 -8.47
C LYS A 110 -5.87 13.54 -9.50
N THR A 111 -4.74 13.02 -9.98
CA THR A 111 -4.68 11.97 -11.00
C THR A 111 -3.98 10.75 -10.44
N ASP A 112 -4.30 9.59 -11.00
CA ASP A 112 -3.66 8.33 -10.66
C ASP A 112 -2.14 8.42 -10.83
N GLN A 113 -1.42 7.88 -9.86
CA GLN A 113 0.03 7.79 -9.89
C GLN A 113 0.43 6.32 -9.89
N SER A 114 1.14 5.92 -10.93
CA SER A 114 1.57 4.53 -11.10
C SER A 114 2.69 4.18 -10.12
N ILE A 115 2.58 3.01 -9.50
CA ILE A 115 3.67 2.43 -8.71
C ILE A 115 4.49 1.54 -9.65
N PRO A 116 5.79 1.82 -9.88
CA PRO A 116 6.61 1.00 -10.75
C PRO A 116 6.76 -0.42 -10.19
N MET A 117 6.68 -1.40 -11.09
CA MET A 117 6.97 -2.80 -10.76
C MET A 117 8.46 -2.96 -10.42
N GLY A 118 8.74 -3.67 -9.32
CA GLY A 118 10.10 -3.95 -8.87
C GLY A 118 10.15 -4.22 -7.37
N TYR A 119 11.36 -4.36 -6.83
CA TYR A 119 11.57 -4.50 -5.39
C TYR A 119 11.53 -3.14 -4.70
N HIS A 120 10.63 -3.00 -3.73
CA HIS A 120 10.53 -1.85 -2.83
C HIS A 120 11.07 -2.27 -1.46
N ASN A 121 11.90 -1.43 -0.83
CA ASN A 121 12.62 -1.79 0.40
C ASN A 121 11.79 -1.61 1.68
N GLY A 122 10.48 -1.34 1.57
CA GLY A 122 9.58 -1.10 2.71
C GLY A 122 9.70 0.27 3.36
N LEU A 123 10.62 1.13 2.92
CA LEU A 123 10.78 2.51 3.43
C LEU A 123 10.04 3.55 2.57
N GLY A 124 9.36 3.11 1.51
CA GLY A 124 8.51 3.96 0.70
C GLY A 124 7.27 4.45 1.47
N LYS A 125 6.72 5.59 1.06
CA LYS A 125 5.54 6.18 1.70
C LYS A 125 4.75 7.05 0.73
N VAL A 126 3.44 7.08 0.94
CA VAL A 126 2.56 8.11 0.37
C VAL A 126 2.46 9.22 1.40
N LEU A 127 2.80 10.45 1.02
CA LEU A 127 2.73 11.59 1.93
C LEU A 127 1.27 11.91 2.26
N GLY A 128 1.01 12.17 3.54
CA GLY A 128 -0.21 12.86 3.93
C GLY A 128 -0.18 14.28 3.35
N VAL A 129 -1.32 14.70 2.82
CA VAL A 129 -1.53 16.06 2.30
C VAL A 129 -2.69 16.64 3.08
N ASP A 130 -2.54 17.85 3.60
CA ASP A 130 -3.65 18.58 4.22
C ASP A 130 -4.48 19.19 3.09
N TRP A 131 -5.64 18.60 2.82
CA TRP A 131 -6.55 19.12 1.79
C TRP A 131 -7.31 20.28 2.43
N LYS A 132 -7.51 21.37 1.69
CA LYS A 132 -8.34 22.49 2.18
C LYS A 132 -9.63 21.98 2.78
N LYS A 133 -9.87 22.29 4.06
CA LYS A 133 -11.04 21.84 4.79
C LYS A 133 -12.23 22.75 4.50
N TRP A 134 -13.43 22.17 4.58
CA TRP A 134 -14.68 22.93 4.55
C TRP A 134 -15.69 22.28 5.50
N ALA A 135 -16.65 23.07 5.98
CA ALA A 135 -17.74 22.62 6.82
C ALA A 135 -19.02 23.37 6.44
N SER A 136 -20.19 22.78 6.69
CA SER A 136 -21.47 23.45 6.45
C SER A 136 -22.49 23.09 7.52
N GLY A 137 -23.52 23.91 7.68
CA GLY A 137 -24.60 23.62 8.61
C GLY A 137 -25.86 24.42 8.33
N VAL A 138 -26.95 24.01 9.01
CA VAL A 138 -28.27 24.62 8.88
C VAL A 138 -28.85 24.88 10.28
N ILE A 139 -29.41 26.06 10.49
CA ILE A 139 -30.19 26.43 11.67
C ILE A 139 -31.60 26.79 11.22
N SER A 140 -32.57 25.95 11.55
CA SER A 140 -33.99 26.19 11.29
C SER A 140 -34.63 26.99 12.42
N ASN A 141 -35.66 27.79 12.10
CA ASN A 141 -36.46 28.56 13.07
C ASN A 141 -35.62 29.46 13.99
N ASN A 142 -34.56 30.09 13.45
CA ASN A 142 -33.74 31.02 14.22
C ASN A 142 -34.62 32.22 14.66
N PRO A 143 -34.75 32.50 15.97
CA PRO A 143 -35.70 33.47 16.51
C PRO A 143 -35.17 34.92 16.43
N ASN A 144 -34.53 35.26 15.31
CA ASN A 144 -33.70 36.45 15.12
C ASN A 144 -32.39 36.50 15.90
N SER A 145 -31.98 35.45 16.61
CA SER A 145 -30.65 35.43 17.23
C SER A 145 -29.52 35.42 16.19
N GLY A 146 -28.36 35.94 16.54
CA GLY A 146 -27.13 35.78 15.76
C GLY A 146 -26.80 34.30 15.46
N LEU A 147 -25.83 34.06 14.59
CA LEU A 147 -25.28 32.73 14.31
C LEU A 147 -23.97 32.58 15.07
N VAL A 148 -23.76 31.48 15.77
CA VAL A 148 -22.46 31.14 16.37
C VAL A 148 -22.13 29.70 16.00
N VAL A 149 -20.99 29.51 15.36
CA VAL A 149 -20.45 28.21 14.98
C VAL A 149 -19.07 28.09 15.63
N THR A 150 -18.85 27.05 16.43
CA THR A 150 -17.60 26.76 17.13
C THR A 150 -17.22 25.29 16.98
N GLY A 151 -15.98 24.93 17.31
CA GLY A 151 -15.49 23.55 17.20
C GLY A 151 -15.17 23.08 15.77
N LEU A 152 -15.01 23.99 14.81
CA LEU A 152 -14.47 23.66 13.49
C LEU A 152 -13.00 23.24 13.64
N PRO A 153 -12.54 22.22 12.89
CA PRO A 153 -11.15 21.75 12.96
C PRO A 153 -10.16 22.66 12.19
N PHE A 154 -10.60 23.85 11.79
CA PHE A 154 -9.84 24.86 11.06
C PHE A 154 -10.37 26.26 11.36
N LYS A 155 -9.50 27.26 11.20
CA LYS A 155 -9.86 28.68 11.22
C LYS A 155 -10.46 29.06 9.86
N PRO A 156 -11.74 29.47 9.77
CA PRO A 156 -12.33 29.82 8.48
C PRO A 156 -11.66 31.05 7.85
N SER A 157 -11.19 30.95 6.60
CA SER A 157 -10.74 32.11 5.81
C SER A 157 -11.83 32.68 4.90
N ALA A 158 -12.83 31.87 4.56
CA ALA A 158 -14.02 32.29 3.84
C ALA A 158 -15.25 31.58 4.41
N VAL A 159 -16.35 32.32 4.50
CA VAL A 159 -17.63 31.80 4.99
C VAL A 159 -18.73 32.39 4.10
N MET A 160 -19.69 31.56 3.69
CA MET A 160 -20.90 32.00 3.02
C MET A 160 -22.09 31.65 3.88
N ILE A 161 -23.03 32.58 3.99
CA ILE A 161 -24.25 32.40 4.78
C ILE A 161 -25.44 32.75 3.90
N TYR A 162 -26.38 31.83 3.85
CA TYR A 162 -27.68 32.00 3.21
C TYR A 162 -28.72 32.12 4.31
N ASN A 163 -29.54 33.16 4.22
CA ASN A 163 -30.64 33.40 5.12
C ASN A 163 -31.91 33.49 4.29
N SER A 164 -32.95 32.76 4.70
CA SER A 164 -34.27 32.90 4.09
C SER A 164 -35.39 33.00 5.12
N TYR A 165 -36.42 33.76 4.75
CA TYR A 165 -37.67 33.86 5.51
C TYR A 165 -38.87 34.12 4.58
N PHE A 166 -40.05 33.74 5.05
CA PHE A 166 -41.30 33.95 4.35
C PHE A 166 -42.15 35.04 5.04
N SER A 167 -42.60 36.02 4.28
CA SER A 167 -43.49 37.09 4.74
C SER A 167 -44.51 37.35 3.64
N ASN A 168 -45.71 36.77 3.77
CA ASN A 168 -46.75 36.79 2.74
C ASN A 168 -46.99 38.21 2.17
N PRO A 169 -46.89 38.44 0.83
CA PRO A 169 -46.72 37.48 -0.28
C PRO A 169 -45.28 37.32 -0.81
N TYR A 170 -44.26 37.51 0.01
CA TYR A 170 -42.87 37.54 -0.38
C TYR A 170 -42.04 36.44 0.28
N TYR A 171 -41.11 35.89 -0.48
CA TYR A 171 -40.02 35.06 0.02
C TYR A 171 -38.72 35.83 -0.12
N TYR A 172 -37.98 35.96 0.97
CA TYR A 172 -36.74 36.73 1.02
C TYR A 172 -35.56 35.79 1.13
N VAL A 173 -34.52 36.05 0.34
CA VAL A 173 -33.24 35.35 0.42
C VAL A 173 -32.12 36.38 0.50
N ARG A 174 -31.24 36.22 1.46
CA ARG A 174 -30.01 37.01 1.59
C ARG A 174 -28.82 36.07 1.54
N GLN A 175 -27.86 36.40 0.69
CA GLN A 175 -26.54 35.78 0.67
C GLN A 175 -25.51 36.76 1.24
N ILE A 176 -24.68 36.27 2.16
CA ILE A 176 -23.56 36.99 2.75
C ILE A 176 -22.28 36.22 2.36
N LEU A 177 -21.37 36.87 1.65
CA LEU A 177 -20.06 36.31 1.29
C LEU A 177 -18.94 36.99 2.09
N LEU A 178 -18.03 36.17 2.61
CA LEU A 178 -16.87 36.59 3.39
C LEU A 178 -15.61 36.15 2.64
N GLN A 179 -14.75 37.12 2.31
CA GLN A 179 -13.42 36.86 1.78
C GLN A 179 -12.42 37.63 2.65
N ALA A 180 -11.59 36.92 3.41
CA ALA A 180 -10.51 37.53 4.16
C ALA A 180 -9.50 38.17 3.18
N GLY A 181 -9.42 39.50 3.18
CA GLY A 181 -8.30 40.22 2.58
C GLY A 181 -7.13 40.27 3.58
N ALA A 182 -5.89 40.20 3.09
CA ALA A 182 -4.71 40.36 3.94
C ALA A 182 -4.80 41.70 4.71
N GLY A 183 -4.95 41.63 6.03
CA GLY A 183 -4.88 42.79 6.92
C GLY A 183 -6.14 43.67 7.01
N VAL A 184 -7.33 43.22 6.59
CA VAL A 184 -8.56 44.01 6.76
C VAL A 184 -9.71 43.20 7.36
N SER A 185 -10.27 43.71 8.47
CA SER A 185 -11.46 43.17 9.18
C SER A 185 -12.79 43.52 8.51
N HIS A 186 -12.81 43.77 7.19
CA HIS A 186 -14.02 44.23 6.49
C HIS A 186 -14.57 43.13 5.58
N TYR A 187 -15.64 42.53 6.05
CA TYR A 187 -16.38 41.42 5.48
C TYR A 187 -17.43 41.93 4.48
N LYS A 188 -17.39 41.55 3.19
CA LYS A 188 -18.27 42.17 2.17
C LYS A 188 -18.58 41.30 0.95
N ILE A 189 -19.84 40.89 0.79
CA ILE A 189 -20.87 41.37 -0.15
C ILE A 189 -22.19 40.79 0.36
N VAL A 190 -23.18 41.65 0.61
CA VAL A 190 -24.53 41.23 0.99
C VAL A 190 -25.43 41.44 -0.20
N HIS A 191 -25.96 40.37 -0.79
CA HIS A 191 -27.03 40.46 -1.76
C HIS A 191 -28.34 40.07 -1.10
N THR A 192 -29.31 40.96 -1.14
CA THR A 192 -30.69 40.66 -0.73
C THR A 192 -31.57 40.62 -1.95
N TYR A 193 -32.22 39.48 -2.14
CA TYR A 193 -33.22 39.22 -3.16
C TYR A 193 -34.58 39.02 -2.51
N ARG A 194 -35.62 39.51 -3.17
CA ARG A 194 -37.01 39.23 -2.83
C ARG A 194 -37.70 38.60 -4.02
N LEU A 195 -38.33 37.47 -3.78
CA LEU A 195 -39.26 36.83 -4.71
C LEU A 195 -40.68 37.18 -4.27
N ASN A 196 -41.46 37.79 -5.15
CA ASN A 196 -42.91 37.87 -4.97
C ASN A 196 -43.52 36.55 -5.45
N VAL A 197 -44.10 35.76 -4.54
CA VAL A 197 -44.60 34.42 -4.91
C VAL A 197 -45.87 34.48 -5.75
N ASN A 198 -46.62 35.59 -5.66
CA ASN A 198 -47.84 35.78 -6.42
C ASN A 198 -47.55 36.21 -7.86
N THR A 199 -46.54 37.05 -8.08
CA THR A 199 -46.16 37.54 -9.42
C THR A 199 -44.98 36.79 -10.03
N GLN A 200 -44.32 35.90 -9.28
CA GLN A 200 -43.11 35.17 -9.67
C GLN A 200 -41.98 36.08 -10.17
N THR A 201 -41.90 37.31 -9.65
CA THR A 201 -40.85 38.28 -10.00
C THR A 201 -39.77 38.33 -8.92
N ILE A 202 -38.51 38.47 -9.34
CA ILE A 202 -37.35 38.63 -8.46
C ILE A 202 -36.87 40.07 -8.53
N ASP A 203 -36.80 40.73 -7.37
CA ASP A 203 -36.22 42.06 -7.23
C ASP A 203 -34.94 41.97 -6.39
N GLN A 204 -33.84 42.58 -6.87
CA GLN A 204 -32.69 42.86 -6.01
C GLN A 204 -33.00 44.13 -5.22
N ILE A 205 -33.06 44.01 -3.90
CA ILE A 205 -33.51 45.11 -3.03
C ILE A 205 -32.34 45.87 -2.40
N GLY A 206 -31.13 45.33 -2.45
CA GLY A 206 -29.95 46.08 -2.02
C GLY A 206 -28.64 45.33 -2.11
N GLY A 207 -27.57 46.11 -2.05
CA GLY A 207 -26.19 45.68 -1.84
C GLY A 207 -25.53 46.62 -0.84
N SER A 208 -25.25 46.13 0.37
CA SER A 208 -24.67 46.96 1.43
C SER A 208 -23.38 46.34 1.96
N VAL A 209 -22.48 47.21 2.42
CA VAL A 209 -21.30 46.83 3.21
C VAL A 209 -21.74 46.69 4.65
N LEU A 210 -21.54 45.53 5.25
CA LEU A 210 -21.65 45.39 6.70
C LEU A 210 -20.23 45.47 7.26
N SER A 211 -19.84 46.59 7.85
CA SER A 211 -18.51 46.74 8.43
C SER A 211 -18.40 46.06 9.80
N ASN A 212 -19.51 45.88 10.51
CA ASN A 212 -19.55 45.37 11.88
C ASN A 212 -20.62 44.30 12.01
N GLY A 213 -20.27 43.14 12.59
CA GLY A 213 -21.23 42.10 12.94
C GLY A 213 -20.83 40.67 12.58
N ILE A 214 -19.58 40.40 12.18
CA ILE A 214 -19.07 39.05 11.94
C ILE A 214 -17.69 38.93 12.58
N VAL A 215 -17.48 37.86 13.35
CA VAL A 215 -16.22 37.57 14.03
C VAL A 215 -15.77 36.16 13.62
N VAL A 216 -14.54 36.02 13.15
CA VAL A 216 -13.91 34.71 12.90
C VAL A 216 -13.02 34.37 14.09
N THR A 217 -13.19 33.17 14.63
CA THR A 217 -12.34 32.60 15.69
C THR A 217 -11.45 31.51 15.10
N ASP A 218 -10.49 31.02 15.89
CA ASP A 218 -9.56 29.97 15.44
C ASP A 218 -10.26 28.63 15.14
N ASP A 219 -11.48 28.45 15.64
CA ASP A 219 -12.27 27.23 15.56
C ASP A 219 -13.71 27.49 15.06
N GLY A 220 -13.98 28.65 14.44
CA GLY A 220 -15.36 29.05 14.24
C GLY A 220 -15.58 30.44 13.68
N PHE A 221 -16.85 30.84 13.70
CA PHE A 221 -17.27 32.20 13.38
C PHE A 221 -18.60 32.52 14.06
N SER A 222 -18.85 33.80 14.29
CA SER A 222 -20.15 34.31 14.70
C SER A 222 -20.62 35.44 13.78
N VAL A 223 -21.93 35.60 13.70
CA VAL A 223 -22.61 36.69 13.02
C VAL A 223 -23.65 37.28 13.95
N ASP A 224 -23.55 38.57 14.20
CA ASP A 224 -24.48 39.32 15.03
C ASP A 224 -25.87 39.38 14.38
N GLU A 225 -26.90 39.47 15.22
CA GLU A 225 -28.28 39.57 14.78
C GLU A 225 -28.49 40.71 13.76
N GLY A 226 -27.88 41.89 13.97
CA GLY A 226 -28.05 43.04 13.09
C GLY A 226 -27.48 42.86 11.68
N ALA A 227 -26.56 41.92 11.49
CA ALA A 227 -26.03 41.57 10.16
C ALA A 227 -26.97 40.62 9.39
N LEU A 228 -27.89 39.96 10.11
CA LEU A 228 -28.91 39.06 9.57
C LEU A 228 -30.23 39.87 9.44
N MET A 229 -30.97 39.74 8.33
CA MET A 229 -32.21 40.53 8.14
C MET A 229 -33.21 40.34 9.27
N THR A 230 -33.91 41.40 9.66
CA THR A 230 -34.96 41.36 10.70
C THR A 230 -36.24 40.67 10.20
N GLY A 231 -36.74 39.63 10.88
CA GLY A 231 -38.03 38.99 10.56
C GLY A 231 -38.35 37.77 11.44
N THR A 232 -39.61 37.48 11.76
CA THR A 232 -39.96 36.36 12.66
C THR A 232 -39.69 34.99 12.01
N SER A 233 -38.81 34.19 12.62
CA SER A 233 -38.42 32.81 12.27
C SER A 233 -37.77 32.63 10.88
N ARG A 234 -36.44 32.43 10.84
CA ARG A 234 -35.64 32.29 9.60
C ARG A 234 -34.83 30.99 9.57
N THR A 235 -34.49 30.53 8.37
CA THR A 235 -33.52 29.44 8.16
C THR A 235 -32.19 30.03 7.76
N LEU A 236 -31.12 29.66 8.49
CA LEU A 236 -29.75 30.04 8.20
C LEU A 236 -28.98 28.81 7.71
N GLU A 237 -28.42 28.87 6.52
CA GLU A 237 -27.49 27.86 6.00
C GLU A 237 -26.11 28.50 5.89
N TRP A 238 -25.06 27.76 6.16
CA TRP A 238 -23.70 28.27 6.08
C TRP A 238 -22.73 27.25 5.53
N ILE A 239 -21.68 27.75 4.90
CA ILE A 239 -20.49 26.99 4.50
C ILE A 239 -19.25 27.78 4.88
N ALA A 240 -18.28 27.13 5.50
CA ALA A 240 -17.00 27.67 5.93
C ALA A 240 -15.87 26.92 5.20
N PHE A 241 -14.84 27.65 4.81
CA PHE A 241 -13.66 27.14 4.13
C PHE A 241 -12.40 27.56 4.89
N GLU A 242 -11.42 26.67 4.95
CA GLU A 242 -10.06 26.94 5.43
C GLU A 242 -9.30 27.89 4.49
#